data_AF-A0A7V9ZUA4-F1
#
_entry.id   AF-A0A7V9ZUA4-F1
#
_cell.length_a   1.000
_cell.length_b   1.000
_cell.length_c   1.000
_cell.angle_alpha   90.00
_cell.angle_beta   90.00
_cell.angle_gamma   90.00
#
_symmetry.space_group_name_H-M   'P 1'
#
loop_
_entity.id
_entity.type
_entity.pdbx_description
1 polymer ?
#
loop_
_entity_poly.entity_id
_entity_poly.type
_entity_poly.pdbx_seq_one_letter_code
_entity_poly.pdbx_strand_id
1 'polypeptide(L)'
;MPAPERQGFGFQRPEPKLIPMSPEQEDLMVKGMWGVVNGGGTGAGIRIPGFEIAGKTGTAQVARLGQDVGNKKDHAWFVSFAPAYKPEIAVIALIENVGFGGSHAAPAAKGVYEAYMLKKGISHEVQEIAKK
;
A
#
# COMPACT_ATOMS: atom_id res chain seq x y z
N MET A 1 1.76 29.55 -27.48
CA MET A 1 1.71 28.23 -28.15
C MET A 1 1.34 27.19 -27.11
N PRO A 2 0.30 26.37 -27.31
CA PRO A 2 0.04 25.23 -26.42
C PRO A 2 1.15 24.19 -26.56
N ALA A 3 1.47 23.50 -25.46
CA ALA A 3 2.46 22.43 -25.46
C ALA A 3 1.99 21.28 -26.38
N PRO A 4 2.87 20.67 -27.18
CA PRO A 4 2.49 19.54 -28.03
C PRO A 4 2.01 18.36 -27.18
N GLU A 5 0.95 17.69 -27.64
CA GLU A 5 0.47 16.44 -27.03
C GLU A 5 1.61 15.41 -27.00
N ARG A 6 1.87 14.85 -25.82
CA ARG A 6 2.83 13.75 -25.66
C ARG A 6 2.23 12.49 -26.28
N GLN A 7 2.61 12.18 -27.51
CA GLN A 7 2.33 10.87 -28.11
C GLN A 7 3.11 9.78 -27.36
N GLY A 8 2.38 8.79 -26.86
CA GLY A 8 2.96 7.56 -26.32
C GLY A 8 2.97 7.48 -24.80
N PHE A 9 1.82 7.23 -24.19
CA PHE A 9 1.60 6.34 -23.03
C PHE A 9 0.09 6.11 -22.92
N GLY A 10 -0.52 5.51 -23.93
CA GLY A 10 -1.88 4.99 -23.80
C GLY A 10 -1.83 3.78 -22.88
N PHE A 11 -2.08 3.95 -21.58
CA PHE A 11 -2.24 2.83 -20.67
C PHE A 11 -3.51 2.09 -21.07
N GLN A 12 -3.38 1.06 -21.91
CA GLN A 12 -4.46 0.10 -22.11
C GLN A 12 -4.64 -0.62 -20.78
N ARG A 13 -5.76 -0.37 -20.10
CA ARG A 13 -6.12 -1.11 -18.90
C ARG A 13 -6.62 -2.48 -19.35
N PRO A 14 -5.82 -3.56 -19.23
CA PRO A 14 -6.33 -4.87 -19.57
C PRO A 14 -7.53 -5.18 -18.68
N GLU A 15 -8.51 -5.90 -19.23
CA GLU A 15 -9.62 -6.40 -18.43
C GLU A 15 -9.08 -7.24 -17.27
N PRO A 16 -9.52 -7.00 -16.03
CA PRO A 16 -9.05 -7.76 -14.88
C PRO A 16 -9.37 -9.24 -15.07
N LYS A 17 -8.35 -10.09 -15.02
CA LYS A 17 -8.57 -11.53 -14.96
C LYS A 17 -9.09 -11.88 -13.57
N LEU A 18 -10.35 -12.31 -13.50
CA LEU A 18 -10.90 -12.87 -12.27
C LEU A 18 -10.23 -14.21 -11.98
N ILE A 19 -9.60 -14.31 -10.80
CA ILE A 19 -9.03 -15.55 -10.30
C ILE A 19 -10.12 -16.21 -9.44
N PRO A 20 -10.61 -17.40 -9.78
CA PRO A 20 -11.63 -18.07 -8.97
C PRO A 20 -11.04 -18.42 -7.61
N MET A 21 -11.69 -17.94 -6.55
CA MET A 21 -11.34 -18.20 -5.15
C MET A 21 -12.64 -18.48 -4.39
N SER A 22 -12.59 -19.39 -3.41
CA SER A 22 -13.70 -19.57 -2.50
C SER A 22 -13.78 -18.39 -1.53
N PRO A 23 -14.96 -18.10 -0.93
CA PRO A 23 -15.09 -17.06 0.08
C PRO A 23 -14.12 -17.23 1.25
N GLU A 24 -13.80 -18.47 1.64
CA GLU A 24 -12.84 -18.77 2.71
C GLU A 24 -11.41 -18.45 2.30
N GLN A 25 -11.04 -18.68 1.03
CA GLN A 25 -9.73 -18.32 0.50
C GLN A 25 -9.55 -16.81 0.41
N GLU A 26 -10.61 -16.10 -0.01
CA GLU A 26 -10.63 -14.64 -0.08
C GLU A 26 -10.51 -14.03 1.33
N ASP A 27 -11.30 -14.49 2.30
CA ASP A 27 -11.20 -14.02 3.69
C ASP A 27 -9.83 -14.29 4.27
N LEU A 28 -9.27 -15.49 4.07
CA LEU A 28 -7.93 -15.83 4.56
C LEU A 28 -6.86 -14.90 3.98
N MET A 29 -6.95 -14.59 2.68
CA MET A 29 -6.03 -13.65 2.03
C MET A 29 -6.16 -12.25 2.62
N VAL A 30 -7.38 -11.71 2.68
CA VAL A 30 -7.64 -10.36 3.19
C VAL A 30 -7.21 -10.26 4.65
N LYS A 31 -7.52 -11.26 5.47
CA LYS A 31 -7.11 -11.34 6.88
C LYS A 31 -5.59 -11.37 7.04
N GLY A 32 -4.88 -12.12 6.20
CA GLY A 32 -3.43 -12.15 6.18
C GLY A 32 -2.83 -10.77 5.85
N MET A 33 -3.37 -10.09 4.84
CA MET A 33 -2.95 -8.74 4.44
C MET A 33 -3.35 -7.67 5.46
N TRP A 34 -4.49 -7.82 6.12
CA TRP A 34 -4.94 -6.97 7.23
C TRP A 34 -3.98 -7.08 8.42
N GLY A 35 -3.50 -8.29 8.73
CA GLY A 35 -2.55 -8.54 9.82
C GLY A 35 -1.22 -7.80 9.68
N VAL A 36 -0.79 -7.52 8.44
CA VAL A 36 0.44 -6.78 8.16
C VAL A 36 0.40 -5.37 8.75
N VAL A 37 -0.76 -4.72 8.75
CA VAL A 37 -0.93 -3.32 9.22
C VAL A 37 -1.61 -3.27 10.58
N ASN A 38 -2.67 -4.05 10.78
CA ASN A 38 -3.54 -3.91 11.96
C ASN A 38 -3.19 -4.93 13.06
N GLY A 39 -2.59 -6.05 12.69
CA GLY A 39 -2.20 -7.15 13.59
C GLY A 39 -0.78 -7.05 14.16
N GLY A 40 -0.12 -5.89 14.04
CA GLY A 40 1.28 -5.71 14.51
C GLY A 40 2.34 -6.27 13.56
N GLY A 41 2.00 -6.52 12.30
CA GLY A 41 2.93 -7.02 11.29
C GLY A 41 3.92 -5.97 10.75
N THR A 42 4.53 -6.30 9.62
CA THR A 42 5.65 -5.52 9.03
C THR A 42 5.27 -4.12 8.52
N GLY A 43 3.97 -3.80 8.43
CA GLY A 43 3.43 -2.49 8.05
C GLY A 43 2.72 -1.77 9.20
N ALA A 44 2.89 -2.20 10.46
CA ALA A 44 2.10 -1.68 11.59
C ALA A 44 2.14 -0.16 11.77
N GLY A 45 3.24 0.49 11.36
CA GLY A 45 3.41 1.95 11.48
C GLY A 45 2.42 2.79 10.66
N ILE A 46 1.68 2.20 9.72
CA ILE A 46 0.73 2.92 8.87
C ILE A 46 -0.73 2.75 9.28
N ARG A 47 -1.01 2.08 10.40
CA ARG A 47 -2.37 1.86 10.89
C ARG A 47 -3.11 3.19 11.06
N ILE A 48 -4.37 3.22 10.60
CA ILE A 48 -5.29 4.35 10.73
C ILE A 48 -6.53 3.88 11.51
N PRO A 49 -6.79 4.36 12.74
CA PRO A 49 -8.00 3.99 13.48
C PRO A 49 -9.27 4.34 12.70
N GLY A 50 -10.18 3.38 12.56
CA GLY A 50 -11.43 3.53 11.80
C GLY A 50 -11.29 3.38 10.28
N PHE A 51 -10.09 3.18 9.75
CA PHE A 51 -9.84 2.97 8.33
C PHE A 51 -8.85 1.82 8.12
N GLU A 52 -9.39 0.63 7.91
CA GLU A 52 -8.59 -0.59 7.89
C GLU A 52 -7.88 -0.78 6.55
N ILE A 53 -6.55 -0.75 6.59
CA ILE A 53 -5.69 -0.99 5.42
C ILE A 53 -5.26 -2.46 5.43
N ALA A 54 -5.41 -3.14 4.29
CA ALA A 54 -4.81 -4.44 4.04
C ALA A 54 -3.66 -4.28 3.05
N GLY A 55 -2.51 -4.90 3.31
CA GLY A 55 -1.37 -4.75 2.42
C GLY A 55 -0.26 -5.77 2.62
N LYS A 56 0.80 -5.62 1.83
CA LYS A 56 2.00 -6.43 1.92
C LYS A 56 3.23 -5.57 1.69
N THR A 57 4.22 -5.74 2.56
CA THR A 57 5.56 -5.17 2.38
C THR A 57 6.40 -6.07 1.49
N GLY A 58 7.16 -5.46 0.60
CA GLY A 58 8.22 -6.09 -0.18
C GLY A 58 9.53 -5.29 -0.09
N THR A 59 10.63 -5.99 -0.32
CA THR A 59 11.97 -5.42 -0.48
C THR A 59 12.56 -6.12 -1.69
N ALA A 60 12.83 -5.39 -2.77
CA ALA A 60 13.42 -5.98 -3.99
C ALA A 60 14.90 -5.62 -4.05
N GLN A 61 15.77 -6.63 -3.99
CA GLN A 61 17.21 -6.43 -4.07
C GLN A 61 17.63 -6.12 -5.53
N VAL A 62 18.52 -5.14 -5.69
CA VAL A 62 19.00 -4.67 -7.01
C VAL A 62 20.33 -5.32 -7.41
N ALA A 63 20.98 -6.05 -6.50
CA ALA A 63 22.29 -6.65 -6.75
C ALA A 63 22.18 -7.94 -7.59
N ARG A 64 23.10 -8.11 -8.56
CA ARG A 64 23.37 -9.41 -9.17
C ARG A 64 24.02 -10.33 -8.13
N LEU A 65 23.67 -11.62 -8.14
CA LEU A 65 24.24 -12.63 -7.24
C LEU A 65 25.79 -12.57 -7.32
N GLY A 66 26.45 -12.31 -6.18
CA GLY A 66 27.92 -12.27 -6.10
C GLY A 66 28.58 -10.91 -6.33
N GLN A 67 27.84 -9.81 -6.47
CA GLN A 67 28.40 -8.45 -6.44
C GLN A 67 27.92 -7.71 -5.18
N ASP A 68 28.84 -7.43 -4.26
CA ASP A 68 28.59 -6.50 -3.15
C ASP A 68 28.49 -5.07 -3.69
N VAL A 69 27.27 -4.52 -3.66
CA VAL A 69 26.98 -3.18 -4.22
C VAL A 69 26.66 -2.12 -3.14
N GLY A 70 26.98 -2.42 -1.87
CA GLY A 70 26.81 -1.53 -0.71
C GLY A 70 25.44 -1.64 0.00
N ASN A 71 25.33 -1.00 1.17
CA ASN A 71 24.28 -1.25 2.17
C ASN A 71 22.87 -0.67 1.89
N LYS A 72 22.59 -0.06 0.73
CA LYS A 72 21.31 0.65 0.48
C LYS A 72 20.92 0.71 -1.01
N LYS A 73 20.62 -0.43 -1.63
CA LYS A 73 20.06 -0.44 -3.00
C LYS A 73 18.72 -1.17 -3.15
N ASP A 74 18.18 -1.75 -2.08
CA ASP A 74 16.89 -2.43 -2.20
C ASP A 74 15.78 -1.41 -2.48
N HIS A 75 14.87 -1.76 -3.38
CA HIS A 75 13.66 -1.00 -3.60
C HIS A 75 12.63 -1.35 -2.53
N ALA A 76 12.08 -0.33 -1.89
CA ALA A 76 10.99 -0.46 -0.95
C ALA A 76 9.68 -0.59 -1.74
N TRP A 77 8.97 -1.69 -1.52
CA TRP A 77 7.65 -1.93 -2.11
C TRP A 77 6.59 -2.00 -1.03
N PHE A 78 5.45 -1.38 -1.28
CA PHE A 78 4.24 -1.62 -0.53
C PHE A 78 3.04 -1.64 -1.46
N VAL A 79 2.27 -2.72 -1.41
CA VAL A 79 1.03 -2.89 -2.15
C VAL A 79 -0.08 -3.03 -1.14
N SER A 80 -1.13 -2.22 -1.28
CA SER A 80 -2.23 -2.21 -0.33
C SER A 80 -3.56 -1.80 -0.97
N PHE A 81 -4.64 -2.12 -0.27
CA PHE A 81 -5.98 -1.64 -0.57
C PHE A 81 -6.73 -1.33 0.74
N ALA A 82 -7.72 -0.46 0.64
CA ALA A 82 -8.55 -0.07 1.77
C ALA A 82 -9.93 0.45 1.32
N PRO A 83 -10.97 0.35 2.18
CA PRO A 83 -11.03 -0.47 3.40
C PRO A 83 -10.86 -1.98 3.14
N ALA A 84 -10.27 -2.73 4.07
CA ALA A 84 -9.85 -4.12 3.87
C ALA A 84 -10.97 -5.06 3.33
N TYR A 85 -12.17 -5.01 3.89
CA TYR A 85 -13.28 -5.90 3.52
C TYR A 85 -14.28 -5.27 2.53
N LYS A 86 -14.06 -4.01 2.15
CA LYS A 86 -14.85 -3.32 1.13
C LYS A 86 -13.93 -2.35 0.39
N PRO A 87 -12.97 -2.86 -0.42
CA PRO A 87 -11.92 -2.03 -0.98
C PRO A 87 -12.49 -1.00 -1.97
N GLU A 88 -12.13 0.27 -1.75
CA GLU A 88 -12.51 1.38 -2.63
C GLU A 88 -11.31 1.96 -3.38
N ILE A 89 -10.10 1.79 -2.82
CA ILE A 89 -8.86 2.30 -3.37
C ILE A 89 -7.72 1.30 -3.15
N ALA A 90 -6.91 1.10 -4.19
CA ALA A 90 -5.65 0.37 -4.13
C ALA A 90 -4.48 1.32 -4.35
N VAL A 91 -3.39 1.11 -3.62
CA VAL A 91 -2.17 1.94 -3.67
C VAL A 91 -0.97 1.03 -3.81
N ILE A 92 -0.07 1.39 -4.72
CA ILE A 92 1.25 0.78 -4.86
C ILE A 92 2.28 1.89 -4.68
N ALA A 93 3.15 1.74 -3.70
CA ALA A 93 4.30 2.60 -3.50
C ALA A 93 5.58 1.82 -3.79
N LEU A 94 6.38 2.36 -4.70
CA LEU A 94 7.70 1.88 -5.04
C LEU A 94 8.68 3.03 -4.84
N ILE A 95 9.66 2.84 -3.95
CA ILE A 95 10.72 3.82 -3.72
C ILE A 95 12.06 3.11 -3.92
N GLU A 96 12.85 3.61 -4.86
CA GLU A 96 14.10 2.97 -5.26
C GLU A 96 15.22 3.24 -4.25
N ASN A 97 16.06 2.24 -4.01
CA ASN A 97 17.31 2.34 -3.24
C ASN A 97 17.18 2.83 -1.78
N VAL A 98 16.02 2.65 -1.16
CA VAL A 98 15.77 3.08 0.23
C VAL A 98 15.61 1.94 1.22
N GLY A 99 15.78 0.68 0.80
CA GLY A 99 15.70 -0.47 1.70
C GLY A 99 14.29 -1.01 1.87
N PHE A 100 13.83 -1.15 3.12
CA PHE A 100 12.62 -1.91 3.44
C PHE A 100 11.30 -1.20 3.11
N GLY A 101 10.36 -1.94 2.51
CA GLY A 101 9.01 -1.50 2.18
C GLY A 101 8.22 -0.91 3.36
N GLY A 102 8.27 -1.56 4.53
CA GLY A 102 7.56 -1.11 5.72
C GLY A 102 8.04 0.23 6.28
N SER A 103 9.32 0.56 6.10
CA SER A 103 9.92 1.79 6.64
C SER A 103 9.79 3.00 5.72
N HIS A 104 9.63 2.78 4.40
CA HIS A 104 9.65 3.86 3.40
C HIS A 104 8.40 3.88 2.51
N ALA A 105 8.10 2.77 1.83
CA ALA A 105 6.99 2.71 0.89
C ALA A 105 5.62 2.71 1.60
N ALA A 106 5.49 2.02 2.74
CA ALA A 106 4.25 1.99 3.49
C ALA A 106 3.85 3.40 4.00
N PRO A 107 4.72 4.20 4.64
CA PRO A 107 4.40 5.59 5.01
C PRO A 107 3.96 6.46 3.82
N ALA A 108 4.57 6.29 2.65
CA ALA A 108 4.13 7.00 1.44
C ALA A 108 2.69 6.61 1.05
N ALA A 109 2.35 5.31 1.11
CA ALA A 109 0.98 4.86 0.89
C ALA A 109 0.00 5.41 1.93
N LYS A 110 0.42 5.55 3.20
CA LYS A 110 -0.40 6.16 4.26
C LYS A 110 -0.84 7.58 3.90
N GLY A 111 0.07 8.42 3.40
CA GLY A 111 -0.25 9.78 2.98
C GLY A 111 -1.31 9.82 1.86
N VAL A 112 -1.30 8.84 0.95
CA VAL A 112 -2.35 8.71 -0.09
C VAL A 112 -3.70 8.37 0.54
N TYR A 113 -3.73 7.45 1.52
CA TYR A 113 -4.97 7.10 2.23
C TYR A 113 -5.53 8.27 3.05
N GLU A 114 -4.68 9.01 3.77
CA GLU A 114 -5.08 10.20 4.51
C GLU A 114 -5.67 11.26 3.56
N ALA A 115 -5.04 11.52 2.42
CA ALA A 115 -5.57 12.40 1.39
C ALA A 115 -6.90 11.90 0.79
N TYR A 116 -7.05 10.59 0.58
CA TYR A 116 -8.28 9.96 0.13
C TYR A 116 -9.42 10.16 1.14
N MET A 117 -9.16 9.92 2.42
CA MET A 117 -10.12 10.10 3.50
C MET A 117 -10.59 11.56 3.59
N LEU A 118 -9.65 12.52 3.54
CA LEU A 118 -9.95 13.95 3.52
C LEU A 118 -10.85 14.30 2.33
N LYS A 119 -10.53 13.79 1.13
CA LYS A 119 -11.35 14.02 -0.08
C LYS A 119 -12.76 13.43 0.03
N LYS A 120 -12.92 12.32 0.74
CA LYS A 120 -14.21 11.64 0.97
C LYS A 120 -14.99 12.20 2.15
N GLY A 121 -14.44 13.15 2.91
CA GLY A 121 -15.05 13.64 4.14
C GLY A 121 -15.07 12.58 5.25
N ILE A 122 -14.20 11.57 5.19
CA ILE A 122 -14.06 10.55 6.22
C ILE A 122 -13.21 11.18 7.33
N SER A 123 -13.87 11.85 8.27
CA SER A 123 -13.22 12.37 9.47
C SER A 123 -12.99 11.26 10.48
N HIS A 124 -11.84 11.29 11.14
CA HIS A 124 -11.65 10.51 12.36
C HIS A 124 -12.62 11.01 13.43
N GLU A 125 -13.59 10.20 13.85
CA GLU A 125 -14.16 10.36 15.18
C GLU A 125 -13.05 9.99 16.19
N VAL A 126 -12.18 10.96 16.50
CA VAL A 126 -11.19 10.85 17.56
C VAL A 126 -11.89 11.07 18.90
N GLN A 127 -12.29 9.97 19.53
CA GLN A 127 -12.09 9.70 20.96
C GLN A 127 -12.24 10.90 21.93
N GLU A 128 -13.48 11.22 22.30
CA GLU A 128 -13.78 12.05 23.47
C GLU A 128 -13.69 11.28 24.81
N ILE A 129 -13.10 10.07 24.82
CA ILE A 129 -13.19 9.14 25.97
C ILE A 129 -11.86 8.96 26.74
N ALA A 130 -10.70 9.42 26.24
CA ALA A 130 -9.42 9.27 26.93
C ALA A 130 -8.96 10.51 27.74
N LYS A 131 -9.87 11.45 28.04
CA LYS A 131 -9.60 12.65 28.88
C LYS A 131 -10.41 12.69 30.19
N LYS A 132 -10.97 11.56 30.63
CA LYS A 132 -11.47 11.37 31.99
C LYS A 132 -10.63 10.31 32.68
#